data_AF-A0A2T2NMU3-F1
#
_entry.id   AF-A0A2T2NMU3-F1
#
_cell.length_a   1.000
_cell.length_b   1.000
_cell.length_c   1.000
_cell.angle_alpha   90.00
_cell.angle_beta   90.00
_cell.angle_gamma   90.00
#
_symmetry.space_group_name_H-M   'P 1'
#
loop_
_entity.id
_entity.type
_entity.pdbx_description
1 polymer ?
#
loop_
_entity_poly.entity_id
_entity_poly.type
_entity_poly.pdbx_seq_one_letter_code
_entity_poly.pdbx_strand_id
1 'polypeptide(L)'
;MPGYRVEVSPNNRAQCKNKECKDSGEKITKGEYRFGTLVTIHEHTSWTYKHWGCVTPAQVDNLIEFTNKDLDLVDGYDEIPDDFQEKVRFALEHGHVPDEDWKGVSFAERVDTYSI
;
A
#
# COMPACT_ATOMS: atom_id res chain seq x y z
N MET A 1 -0.55 -19.27 3.34
CA MET A 1 -1.17 -18.31 4.30
C MET A 1 -0.92 -16.94 3.72
N PRO A 2 -1.93 -16.10 3.45
CA PRO A 2 -1.72 -14.83 2.77
C PRO A 2 -0.92 -13.87 3.68
N GLY A 3 0.19 -13.33 3.19
CA GLY A 3 0.98 -12.30 3.90
C GLY A 3 0.62 -10.88 3.47
N TYR A 4 0.18 -10.73 2.23
CA TYR A 4 -0.09 -9.46 1.57
C TYR A 4 -1.35 -9.55 0.73
N ARG A 5 -2.06 -8.43 0.60
CA ARG A 5 -3.32 -8.30 -0.15
C ARG A 5 -3.34 -7.00 -0.95
N VAL A 6 -3.94 -7.02 -2.13
CA VAL A 6 -4.34 -5.82 -2.89
C VAL A 6 -5.85 -5.82 -3.03
N GLU A 7 -6.48 -4.66 -2.89
CA GLU A 7 -7.93 -4.54 -3.11
C GLU A 7 -8.35 -3.11 -3.44
N VAL A 8 -9.51 -3.00 -4.07
CA VAL A 8 -10.27 -1.75 -4.12
C VAL A 8 -11.04 -1.62 -2.81
N SER A 9 -10.83 -0.52 -2.09
CA SER A 9 -11.43 -0.33 -0.77
C SER A 9 -12.97 -0.43 -0.83
N PRO A 10 -13.60 -1.37 -0.11
CA PRO A 10 -15.05 -1.56 -0.19
C PRO A 10 -15.83 -0.57 0.70
N ASN A 11 -15.15 0.16 1.60
CA ASN A 11 -15.77 1.06 2.57
C ASN A 11 -14.81 2.18 3.06
N ASN A 12 -15.31 3.08 3.91
CA ASN A 12 -14.59 4.26 4.42
C ASN A 12 -14.05 4.10 5.85
N ARG A 13 -13.63 2.88 6.25
CA ARG A 13 -13.26 2.60 7.66
C ARG A 13 -11.76 2.43 7.90
N ALA A 14 -11.00 2.01 6.88
CA ALA A 14 -9.58 1.75 7.05
C ALA A 14 -8.81 3.07 7.19
N GLN A 15 -8.02 3.20 8.25
CA GLN A 15 -7.05 4.28 8.38
C GLN A 15 -5.71 3.82 7.81
N CYS A 16 -5.08 4.65 6.97
CA CYS A 16 -3.77 4.35 6.43
C CYS A 16 -2.73 4.23 7.57
N LYS A 17 -1.89 3.20 7.51
CA LYS A 17 -0.81 2.98 8.50
C LYS A 17 0.49 3.69 8.18
N ASN A 18 0.58 4.40 7.06
CA ASN A 18 1.67 5.34 6.85
C ASN A 18 1.64 6.42 7.93
N LYS A 19 2.81 6.81 8.46
CA LYS A 19 2.88 7.67 9.66
C LYS A 19 2.18 9.01 9.42
N GLU A 20 2.50 9.68 8.32
CA GLU A 20 1.96 11.00 7.98
C GLU A 20 0.43 10.96 7.81
N CYS A 21 -0.09 9.95 7.08
CA CYS A 21 -1.53 9.77 6.89
C CYS A 21 -2.23 9.40 8.21
N LYS A 22 -1.60 8.55 9.02
CA LYS A 22 -2.14 8.13 10.32
C LYS A 22 -2.24 9.31 11.28
N ASP A 23 -1.19 10.12 11.37
CA ASP A 23 -1.12 11.30 12.23
C ASP A 23 -2.10 12.38 11.76
N SER A 24 -2.31 12.50 10.45
CA SER A 24 -3.32 13.39 9.84
C SER A 24 -4.75 12.84 9.87
N GLY A 25 -4.96 11.62 10.38
CA GLY A 25 -6.28 10.99 10.46
C GLY A 25 -6.86 10.55 9.13
N GLU A 26 -6.05 10.46 8.07
CA GLU A 26 -6.51 10.11 6.74
C GLU A 26 -7.01 8.67 6.65
N LYS A 27 -8.21 8.55 6.08
CA LYS A 27 -8.86 7.27 5.81
C LYS A 27 -8.71 6.91 4.34
N ILE A 28 -8.71 5.62 4.09
CA ILE A 28 -8.78 5.05 2.74
C ILE A 28 -10.26 4.96 2.39
N THR A 29 -10.71 5.77 1.44
CA THR A 29 -12.13 5.86 1.08
C THR A 29 -12.55 4.75 0.11
N LYS A 30 -13.86 4.54 -0.05
CA LYS A 30 -14.43 3.51 -0.91
C LYS A 30 -14.05 3.80 -2.36
N GLY A 31 -13.55 2.80 -3.06
CA GLY A 31 -13.07 2.93 -4.44
C GLY A 31 -11.56 3.23 -4.54
N GLU A 32 -10.87 3.57 -3.45
CA GLU A 32 -9.43 3.77 -3.48
C GLU A 32 -8.66 2.45 -3.46
N TYR A 33 -7.54 2.41 -4.18
CA TYR A 33 -6.60 1.28 -4.15
C TYR A 33 -5.83 1.26 -2.84
N ARG A 34 -5.77 0.07 -2.23
CA ARG A 34 -5.07 -0.14 -0.96
C ARG A 34 -4.29 -1.43 -0.94
N PHE A 35 -3.22 -1.39 -0.15
CA PHE A 35 -2.35 -2.52 0.10
C PHE A 35 -2.51 -2.97 1.54
N GLY A 36 -2.82 -4.25 1.72
CA GLY A 36 -2.99 -4.94 2.98
C GLY A 36 -1.75 -5.73 3.37
N THR A 37 -1.33 -5.62 4.62
CA THR A 37 -0.35 -6.51 5.25
C THR A 37 -1.03 -7.24 6.40
N LEU A 38 -0.93 -8.58 6.40
CA LEU A 38 -1.48 -9.39 7.48
C LEU A 38 -0.55 -9.27 8.68
N VAL A 39 -1.08 -8.81 9.81
CA VAL A 39 -0.31 -8.68 11.05
C VAL A 39 -0.98 -9.45 12.17
N THR A 40 -0.17 -10.15 12.96
CA THR A 40 -0.62 -10.85 14.16
C THR A 40 -0.11 -10.08 15.38
N ILE A 41 -1.03 -9.65 16.24
CA ILE A 41 -0.72 -9.01 17.51
C ILE A 41 -1.31 -9.90 18.61
N HIS A 42 -0.43 -10.42 19.48
CA HIS A 42 -0.76 -11.49 20.42
C HIS A 42 -1.34 -12.71 19.68
N GLU A 43 -2.62 -13.01 19.88
CA GLU A 43 -3.34 -14.14 19.26
C GLU A 43 -4.31 -13.67 18.16
N HIS A 44 -4.36 -12.36 17.89
CA HIS A 44 -5.29 -11.78 16.93
C HIS A 44 -4.58 -11.41 15.65
N THR A 45 -5.04 -12.02 14.55
CA THR A 45 -4.56 -11.72 13.21
C THR A 45 -5.54 -10.77 12.54
N SER A 46 -5.03 -9.66 12.00
CA SER A 46 -5.82 -8.63 11.35
C SER A 46 -5.07 -8.01 10.18
N TRP A 47 -5.82 -7.44 9.24
CA TRP A 47 -5.23 -6.68 8.15
C TRP A 47 -4.93 -5.25 8.57
N THR A 48 -3.74 -4.79 8.21
CA THR A 48 -3.38 -3.38 8.25
C THR A 48 -3.27 -2.85 6.83
N TYR A 49 -3.77 -1.63 6.61
CA TYR A 49 -3.86 -1.07 5.27
C TYR A 49 -3.03 0.19 5.11
N LYS A 50 -2.46 0.38 3.93
CA LYS A 50 -1.96 1.66 3.43
C LYS A 50 -2.67 2.02 2.14
N HIS A 51 -2.78 3.31 1.83
CA HIS A 51 -3.06 3.74 0.45
C HIS A 51 -2.01 3.13 -0.47
N TRP A 52 -2.39 2.79 -1.71
CA TRP A 52 -1.44 2.28 -2.71
C TRP A 52 -0.20 3.19 -2.84
N GLY A 53 -0.42 4.50 -2.95
CA GLY A 53 0.66 5.49 -3.01
C GLY A 53 1.54 5.62 -1.78
N CYS A 54 1.17 5.03 -0.64
CA CYS A 54 1.98 5.04 0.58
C CYS A 54 2.77 3.75 0.79
N VAL A 55 2.74 2.81 -0.17
CA VAL A 55 3.48 1.56 -0.12
C VAL A 55 4.95 1.84 -0.46
N THR A 56 5.81 1.63 0.53
CA THR A 56 7.25 1.93 0.41
C THR A 56 7.98 0.86 -0.40
N PRO A 57 9.13 1.14 -1.03
CA PRO A 57 9.95 0.14 -1.72
C PRO A 57 10.22 -1.11 -0.86
N ALA A 58 10.58 -0.94 0.42
CA ALA A 58 10.80 -2.06 1.34
C ALA A 58 9.56 -2.98 1.54
N GLN A 59 8.34 -2.45 1.39
CA GLN A 59 7.12 -3.29 1.44
C GLN A 59 6.91 -4.05 0.13
N VAL A 60 7.29 -3.43 -0.99
CA VAL A 60 7.28 -4.09 -2.31
C VAL A 60 8.36 -5.18 -2.35
N ASP A 61 9.55 -4.95 -1.79
CA ASP A 61 10.60 -5.96 -1.66
C ASP A 61 10.09 -7.17 -0.84
N ASN A 62 9.46 -6.94 0.31
CA ASN A 62 8.90 -8.05 1.09
C ASN A 62 7.77 -8.79 0.35
N LEU A 63 6.98 -8.08 -0.47
CA LEU A 63 5.97 -8.69 -1.33
C LEU A 63 6.64 -9.55 -2.41
N ILE A 64 7.69 -9.05 -3.06
CA ILE A 64 8.49 -9.78 -4.05
C ILE A 64 9.08 -11.04 -3.43
N GLU A 65 9.67 -10.95 -2.25
CA GLU A 65 10.24 -12.10 -1.53
C GLU A 65 9.17 -13.13 -1.17
N PHE A 66 8.01 -12.67 -0.71
CA PHE A 66 6.90 -13.55 -0.33
C PHE A 66 6.27 -14.29 -1.51
N THR A 67 6.16 -13.60 -2.66
CA THR A 67 5.52 -14.13 -3.87
C THR A 67 6.49 -14.72 -4.87
N ASN A 68 7.79 -14.48 -4.72
CA ASN A 68 8.79 -14.74 -5.76
C ASN A 68 8.39 -14.14 -7.12
N LYS A 69 7.78 -12.93 -7.10
CA LYS A 69 7.19 -12.23 -8.26
C LYS A 69 6.02 -12.96 -8.94
N ASP A 70 5.46 -13.99 -8.32
CA ASP A 70 4.28 -14.68 -8.80
C ASP A 70 3.01 -13.91 -8.42
N LEU A 71 2.32 -13.36 -9.42
CA LEU A 71 1.11 -12.57 -9.23
C LEU A 71 -0.06 -13.41 -8.68
N ASP A 72 -0.09 -14.71 -8.95
CA ASP A 72 -1.13 -15.62 -8.47
C ASP A 72 -1.04 -15.83 -6.95
N LEU A 73 0.09 -15.46 -6.33
CA LEU A 73 0.31 -15.53 -4.88
C LEU A 73 -0.08 -14.24 -4.14
N VAL A 74 -0.47 -13.19 -4.86
CA VAL A 74 -0.94 -11.91 -4.28
C VAL A 74 -2.44 -12.01 -4.00
N ASP A 75 -2.85 -12.00 -2.73
CA ASP A 75 -4.27 -12.06 -2.35
C ASP A 75 -5.06 -10.87 -2.94
N GLY A 76 -6.14 -11.17 -3.68
CA GLY A 76 -7.02 -10.19 -4.30
C GLY A 76 -6.56 -9.63 -5.66
N TYR A 77 -5.45 -10.12 -6.23
CA TYR A 77 -4.96 -9.64 -7.53
C TYR A 77 -5.93 -9.90 -8.70
N ASP A 78 -6.64 -11.03 -8.68
CA ASP A 78 -7.67 -11.39 -9.67
C ASP A 78 -9.03 -10.68 -9.45
N GLU A 79 -9.21 -10.03 -8.28
CA GLU A 79 -10.43 -9.31 -7.91
C GLU A 79 -10.36 -7.80 -8.21
N ILE A 80 -9.18 -7.28 -8.55
CA ILE A 80 -8.95 -5.86 -8.82
C ILE A 80 -9.05 -5.54 -10.32
N PRO A 81 -9.39 -4.29 -10.70
CA PRO A 81 -9.47 -3.88 -12.10
C PRO A 81 -8.09 -3.89 -12.81
N ASP A 82 -8.11 -4.00 -14.14
CA ASP A 82 -6.90 -4.16 -14.97
C ASP A 82 -5.87 -3.03 -14.76
N ASP A 83 -6.31 -1.78 -14.58
CA ASP A 83 -5.40 -0.65 -14.34
C ASP A 83 -4.64 -0.80 -13.02
N PHE A 84 -5.28 -1.36 -11.98
CA PHE A 84 -4.60 -1.63 -10.73
C PHE A 84 -3.70 -2.88 -10.84
N GLN A 85 -4.10 -3.89 -11.60
CA GLN A 85 -3.27 -5.05 -11.89
C GLN A 85 -1.95 -4.66 -12.55
N GLU A 86 -1.99 -3.75 -13.53
CA GLU A 86 -0.79 -3.22 -14.20
C GLU A 86 0.15 -2.51 -13.21
N LYS A 87 -0.39 -1.74 -12.27
CA LYS A 87 0.39 -1.06 -11.23
C LYS A 87 1.06 -2.04 -10.28
N VAL A 88 0.37 -3.12 -9.90
CA VAL A 88 0.96 -4.19 -9.06
C VAL A 88 2.06 -4.94 -9.79
N ARG A 89 1.86 -5.26 -11.08
CA ARG A 89 2.88 -5.86 -11.93
C ARG A 89 4.11 -4.97 -12.04
N PHE A 90 3.90 -3.68 -12.31
CA PHE A 90 4.99 -2.69 -12.34
C PHE A 90 5.78 -2.71 -11.04
N ALA A 91 5.09 -2.71 -9.89
CA ALA A 91 5.75 -2.71 -8.60
C ALA A 91 6.60 -3.96 -8.34
N LEU A 92 6.10 -5.16 -8.67
CA LEU A 92 6.88 -6.40 -8.52
C LEU A 92 8.11 -6.45 -9.46
N GLU A 93 8.02 -5.80 -10.62
CA GLU A 93 9.12 -5.73 -11.57
C GLU A 93 10.20 -4.73 -11.14
N HIS A 94 9.78 -3.53 -10.71
CA HIS A 94 10.66 -2.39 -10.46
C HIS A 94 11.03 -2.18 -8.98
N GLY A 95 10.36 -2.85 -8.05
CA GLY A 95 10.62 -2.75 -6.60
C GLY A 95 10.00 -1.54 -5.92
N HIS A 96 9.14 -0.76 -6.60
CA HIS A 96 8.43 0.37 -6.04
C HIS A 96 7.11 0.61 -6.78
N VAL A 97 6.16 1.29 -6.13
CA VAL A 97 4.93 1.72 -6.79
C VAL A 97 5.25 2.72 -7.92
N PRO A 98 4.39 2.86 -8.95
CA PRO A 98 4.58 3.87 -9.99
C PRO A 98 4.80 5.27 -9.39
N ASP A 99 5.73 6.04 -9.96
CA ASP A 99 6.07 7.37 -9.45
C ASP A 99 4.87 8.32 -9.44
N GLU A 100 3.94 8.15 -10.38
CA GLU A 100 2.68 8.90 -10.46
C GLU A 100 1.72 8.62 -9.29
N ASP A 101 1.82 7.44 -8.69
CA ASP A 101 0.99 7.04 -7.55
C ASP A 101 1.65 7.38 -6.21
N TRP A 102 2.97 7.60 -6.18
CA TRP A 102 3.75 7.76 -4.97
C TRP A 102 3.36 9.01 -4.17
N LYS A 103 3.07 8.82 -2.87
CA LYS A 103 2.63 9.87 -1.92
C LYS A 103 3.65 10.17 -0.81
N GLY A 104 4.85 9.59 -0.82
CA GLY A 104 5.79 9.62 0.31
C GLY A 104 7.08 10.43 0.12
N VAL A 105 7.02 11.72 0.47
CA VAL A 105 7.99 12.83 0.32
C VAL A 105 8.25 13.30 -1.12
N SER A 106 7.60 14.40 -1.50
CA SER A 106 8.31 15.43 -2.25
C SER A 106 9.19 16.18 -1.23
N PHE A 107 10.46 16.40 -1.56
CA PHE A 107 11.37 17.26 -0.78
C PHE A 107 10.86 18.73 -0.73
N ALA A 108 9.88 19.09 -1.56
CA ALA A 108 9.42 20.44 -1.77
C ALA A 108 8.59 21.04 -0.62
N GLU A 109 8.01 20.23 0.29
CA GLU A 109 7.13 20.76 1.35
C GLU A 109 7.81 20.89 2.73
N ARG A 110 9.08 20.45 2.86
CA ARG A 110 9.85 20.63 4.11
C ARG A 110 10.49 22.02 4.25
N VAL A 111 10.52 22.82 3.19
CA VAL A 111 11.15 24.16 3.22
C VAL A 111 10.26 25.25 3.82
N ASP A 112 8.94 25.03 3.96
CA ASP A 112 8.02 26.06 4.48
C ASP A 112 7.88 26.07 6.01
N THR A 113 8.51 25.13 6.72
CA THR A 113 8.42 25.07 8.21
C THR A 113 9.68 25.55 8.94
N TYR A 114 10.72 25.93 8.21
CA TYR A 114 11.96 26.50 8.75
C TYR A 114 12.19 27.94 8.26
N SER A 115 11.10 28.71 8.11
CA SER A 115 11.16 30.17 8.04
C SER A 115 10.65 30.76 9.34
N ILE A 116 11.49 30.69 10.38
CA ILE A 116 11.50 31.62 11.51
C ILE A 116 12.95 31.83 11.96
#